data_AF-A0A6C2C8F9-F1
#
_entry.id   AF-A0A6C2C8F9-F1
#
_cell.length_a   1.000
_cell.length_b   1.000
_cell.length_c   1.000
_cell.angle_alpha   90.00
_cell.angle_beta   90.00
_cell.angle_gamma   90.00
#
_symmetry.space_group_name_H-M   'P 1'
#
loop_
_entity.id
_entity.type
_entity.pdbx_description
1 polymer ?
#
loop_
_entity_poly.entity_id
_entity_poly.type
_entity_poly.pdbx_seq_one_letter_code
_entity_poly.pdbx_strand_id
1 'polypeptide(L)' 'MVARGETFTNEQFGKLIAQNTHIKDANAKWVKDSLIKTYRLLPDQGRKWSQQRVERFLFELAFVKPDKIDWTMK' A
#
# COMPACT_ATOMS: atom_id res chain seq x y z
N MET A 1 5.98 -7.35 13.77
CA MET A 1 4.82 -6.63 14.32
C MET A 1 4.97 -5.18 13.89
N VAL A 2 4.03 -4.67 13.10
CA VAL A 2 4.00 -3.26 12.66
C VAL A 2 3.49 -2.43 13.84
N ALA A 3 4.24 -1.43 14.28
CA ALA A 3 3.80 -0.56 15.36
C ALA A 3 2.69 0.38 14.87
N ARG A 4 1.64 0.60 15.69
CA ARG A 4 0.59 1.60 15.41
C ARG A 4 1.24 2.97 15.16
N GLY A 5 1.23 3.42 13.92
CA GLY A 5 1.84 4.69 13.49
C GLY A 5 2.95 4.54 12.45
N GLU A 6 3.27 3.32 12.00
CA GLU A 6 4.19 3.14 10.90
C GLU A 6 3.66 3.74 9.59
N THR A 7 4.57 4.42 8.90
CA THR A 7 4.31 5.06 7.61
C THR A 7 5.21 4.43 6.55
N PHE A 8 4.63 4.11 5.40
CA PHE A 8 5.29 3.40 4.32
C PHE A 8 5.62 4.36 3.17
N THR A 9 6.80 4.21 2.58
CA THR A 9 7.13 4.90 1.33
C THR A 9 6.32 4.32 0.16
N ASN A 10 6.29 5.01 -0.98
CA ASN A 10 5.65 4.48 -2.20
C ASN A 10 6.25 3.12 -2.62
N GLU A 11 7.54 2.89 -2.36
CA GLU A 11 8.17 1.61 -2.67
C GLU A 11 7.67 0.50 -1.75
N GLN A 12 7.65 0.74 -0.44
CA GLN A 12 7.14 -0.21 0.54
C GLN A 12 5.65 -0.50 0.31
N PHE A 13 4.86 0.53 0.02
CA PHE A 13 3.45 0.36 -0.30
C PHE A 13 3.23 -0.44 -1.58
N GLY A 14 4.02 -0.17 -2.63
CA GLY A 14 4.00 -0.97 -3.86
C GLY A 14 4.31 -2.44 -3.57
N LYS A 15 5.36 -2.72 -2.79
CA LYS A 15 5.71 -4.09 -2.38
C LYS A 15 4.59 -4.76 -1.58
N LEU A 16 3.97 -4.05 -0.63
CA LEU A 16 2.83 -4.58 0.12
C LEU A 16 1.65 -4.93 -0.80
N ILE A 17 1.37 -4.12 -1.82
CA ILE A 17 0.36 -4.43 -2.83
C ILE A 17 0.76 -5.66 -3.63
N ALA A 18 2.01 -5.76 -4.11
CA ALA A 18 2.47 -6.91 -4.89
C ALA A 18 2.44 -8.23 -4.10
N GLN A 19 2.76 -8.17 -2.81
CA GLN A 19 2.74 -9.32 -1.91
C GLN A 19 1.31 -9.77 -1.60
N ASN A 20 0.42 -8.82 -1.32
CA ASN A 20 -0.93 -9.12 -0.82
C ASN A 20 -2.01 -9.20 -1.91
N THR A 21 -1.69 -8.84 -3.16
CA THR A 21 -2.66 -8.84 -4.26
C THR A 21 -2.14 -9.56 -5.50
N HIS A 22 -2.97 -9.59 -6.54
CA HIS A 22 -2.64 -10.13 -7.86
C HIS A 22 -1.72 -9.20 -8.67
N ILE A 23 -1.52 -7.95 -8.25
CA ILE A 23 -0.73 -6.95 -9.00
C ILE A 23 0.76 -7.08 -8.66
N LYS A 24 1.44 -8.08 -9.24
CA LYS A 24 2.86 -8.36 -8.94
C LYS A 24 3.83 -7.26 -9.39
N ASP A 25 3.43 -6.44 -10.37
CA ASP A 25 4.24 -5.32 -10.86
C ASP A 25 4.13 -4.04 -10.00
N ALA A 26 3.38 -4.10 -8.88
CA ALA A 26 3.22 -2.96 -8.00
C ALA A 26 4.57 -2.59 -7.36
N ASN A 27 5.08 -1.42 -7.74
CA ASN A 27 6.33 -0.83 -7.25
C ASN A 27 6.15 0.69 -7.09
N ALA A 28 7.22 1.40 -6.70
CA ALA A 28 7.15 2.84 -6.46
C ALA A 28 6.66 3.65 -7.70
N LYS A 29 7.03 3.21 -8.91
CA LYS A 29 6.59 3.83 -10.17
C LYS A 29 5.11 3.56 -10.42
N TRP A 30 4.67 2.31 -10.27
CA TRP A 30 3.26 1.94 -10.39
C TRP A 30 2.38 2.71 -9.40
N VAL A 31 2.80 2.85 -8.14
CA VAL A 31 2.10 3.67 -7.14
C VAL A 31 1.98 5.12 -7.60
N LYS A 32 3.05 5.72 -8.14
CA LYS A 32 3.03 7.11 -8.60
C LYS A 32 2.17 7.29 -9.85
N ASP A 33 2.27 6.38 -10.82
CA ASP A 33 1.58 6.52 -12.10
C ASP A 33 0.12 6.06 -11.99
N SER A 34 -0.15 4.88 -11.43
CA SER A 34 -1.51 4.39 -11.27
C SER A 34 -2.22 5.08 -10.12
N LEU A 35 -1.71 5.05 -8.88
CA LEU A 35 -2.47 5.54 -7.74
C LEU A 35 -2.51 7.07 -7.69
N ILE A 36 -1.37 7.75 -7.84
CA ILE A 36 -1.32 9.21 -7.68
C ILE A 36 -1.81 9.94 -8.94
N LYS A 37 -1.41 9.51 -10.15
CA LYS A 37 -1.85 10.20 -11.39
C LYS A 37 -3.21 9.74 -11.89
N THR A 38 -3.43 8.42 -12.01
CA THR A 38 -4.68 7.90 -12.59
C THR A 38 -5.84 7.93 -11.59
N TYR A 39 -5.64 7.34 -10.40
CA TYR A 39 -6.69 7.27 -9.38
C TYR A 39 -6.73 8.49 -8.44
N ARG A 40 -5.79 9.43 -8.59
CA ARG A 40 -5.67 10.66 -7.75
C ARG A 40 -5.67 10.38 -6.24
N LEU A 41 -5.18 9.21 -5.85
CA LEU A 41 -5.11 8.80 -4.46
C LEU A 41 -3.94 9.51 -3.78
N LEU A 42 -4.26 10.43 -2.87
CA LEU A 42 -3.25 11.22 -2.15
C LEU A 42 -2.74 10.45 -0.92
N PRO A 43 -1.41 10.41 -0.68
CA PRO A 43 -0.84 9.87 0.55
C PRO A 43 -1.15 10.77 1.75
N ASP A 44 -1.23 10.20 2.95
CA ASP A 44 -1.67 10.94 4.15
C ASP A 44 -0.64 11.97 4.64
N GLN A 45 0.65 11.60 4.71
CA GLN A 45 1.72 12.49 5.19
C GLN A 45 2.58 13.01 4.05
N GLY A 46 1.95 13.60 3.03
CA GLY A 46 2.58 14.24 1.87
C GLY A 46 3.25 13.29 0.87
N ARG A 47 3.99 12.28 1.34
CA ARG A 47 4.64 11.23 0.52
C ARG A 47 4.64 9.84 1.17
N LYS A 48 3.99 9.68 2.32
CA LYS A 48 3.95 8.40 3.04
C LYS A 48 2.53 7.91 3.27
N TRP A 49 2.37 6.60 3.24
CA TRP A 49 1.11 5.87 3.43
C TRP A 49 1.03 5.40 4.87
N SER A 50 -0.02 5.79 5.60
CA SER A 50 -0.25 5.24 6.93
C SER A 50 -0.69 3.78 6.83
N GLN A 51 -0.45 2.99 7.88
CA GLN A 51 -0.95 1.62 7.96
C GLN A 51 -2.46 1.51 7.68
N GLN A 52 -3.28 2.39 8.27
CA GLN A 52 -4.73 2.40 8.03
C GLN A 52 -5.07 2.64 6.56
N ARG A 53 -4.31 3.50 5.87
CA ARG A 53 -4.51 3.76 4.44
C ARG A 53 -4.17 2.55 3.59
N VAL A 54 -3.08 1.87 3.93
CA VAL A 54 -2.67 0.63 3.25
C VAL A 54 -3.72 -0.46 3.45
N GLU A 55 -4.17 -0.67 4.69
CA GLU A 55 -5.23 -1.63 5.03
C GLU A 55 -6.50 -1.37 4.24
N ARG A 56 -6.98 -0.12 4.28
CA ARG A 56 -8.18 0.28 3.56
C ARG A 56 -8.04 0.08 2.06
N PHE A 57 -6.89 0.45 1.50
CA PHE A 57 -6.64 0.30 0.07
C PHE A 57 -6.59 -1.18 -0.36
N LEU A 58 -5.91 -2.04 0.40
CA LEU A 58 -5.85 -3.47 0.11
C LEU A 58 -7.22 -4.15 0.24
N PHE A 59 -8.03 -3.69 1.19
CA PHE A 59 -9.41 -4.14 1.32
C PHE A 59 -10.27 -3.68 0.13
N GLU A 60 -10.19 -2.41 -0.27
CA GLU A 60 -10.95 -1.88 -1.41
C GLU A 60 -10.51 -2.51 -2.75
N LEU A 61 -9.22 -2.78 -2.93
CA LEU A 61 -8.66 -3.31 -4.17
C LEU A 61 -8.86 -4.83 -4.32
N ALA A 62 -8.68 -5.59 -3.25
CA ALA A 62 -8.60 -7.06 -3.31
C ALA A 62 -9.32 -7.77 -2.15
N PHE A 63 -10.14 -7.05 -1.36
CA PHE A 63 -10.87 -7.60 -0.20
C PHE A 63 -9.97 -8.29 0.83
N VAL A 64 -8.70 -7.87 0.91
CA VAL A 64 -7.75 -8.38 1.90
C VAL A 64 -8.09 -7.78 3.26
N LYS A 65 -8.44 -8.64 4.22
CA LYS A 65 -8.73 -8.19 5.58
C LYS A 65 -7.43 -7.78 6.31
N PRO A 66 -7.46 -6.78 7.21
CA PRO A 66 -6.26 -6.30 7.90
C PRO A 66 -5.44 -7.37 8.63
N ASP A 67 -6.12 -8.38 9.20
CA ASP A 67 -5.52 -9.51 9.91
C ASP A 67 -4.79 -10.49 8.98
N LYS A 68 -5.06 -10.43 7.68
CA LYS A 68 -4.45 -11.30 6.66
C LYS A 68 -3.39 -10.59 5.82
N ILE A 69 -3.12 -9.32 6.08
CA ILE A 69 -2.08 -8.59 5.38
C ILE A 69 -0.73 -9.13 5.83
N ASP A 70 0.02 -9.66 4.88
CA ASP A 70 1.43 -9.97 5.05
C ASP A 70 2.22 -8.65 5.09
N TRP A 71 2.64 -8.28 6.30
CA TRP A 71 3.48 -7.11 6.55
C TRP A 71 4.97 -7.44 6.43
N THR A 72 5.32 -8.68 6.10
CA THR A 72 6.70 -9.14 6.03
C THR A 72 7.31 -8.67 4.71
N MET A 73 7.94 -7.49 4.73
CA MET A 73 8.68 -6.96 3.57
C MET A 73 10.01 -7.72 3.42
N LYS A 74 9.96 -8.91 2.81
CA LYS A 74 11.15 -9.60 2.31
C LYS A 74 11.72 -8.92 1.06
#